data_AF-A0A9P5GZJ3-F1
#
_entry.id   AF-A0A9P5GZJ3-F1
#
_cell.length_a   1.000
_cell.length_b   1.000
_cell.length_c   1.000
_cell.angle_alpha   90.00
_cell.angle_beta   90.00
_cell.angle_gamma   90.00
#
_symmetry.space_group_name_H-M   'P 1'
#
loop_
_entity.id
_entity.type
_entity.pdbx_description
1 polymer ?
#
loop_
_entity_poly.entity_id
_entity_poly.type
_entity_poly.pdbx_seq_one_letter_code
_entity_poly.pdbx_strand_id
1 'polypeptide(L)'
;MDYPDNPTLHVDVQDYFGNETPPWLCCWVVMNQVDGQIEFHREESARYALPQLLPAKTLVDWVEKIVTHQDTRNIGFQQAVDAFIMRYSKSSTSLPMHNLVQKVHELNCLTKIRLGLVLCVDEHGKTTAPSCALHTQFGQISKAASQPIEKYVLGELEKLVFGASGIGPSNGIALWASLWCLILMYRKLVRSYIAFQQFPCHVPEDYSGFPECKLEAGTHFYHYLVSIYAALFRATSPLYADLRVAATRKLLNDDDSLVRAFMNLRTESFYFRKSHPEQPSRTPAHQLPERESPWMTAPEDQLLRRMVLDREAELQSKPPLDK
;
A
#
# COMPACT_ATOMS: atom_id res chain seq x y z
N MET A 1 -0.30 -6.20 -8.07
CA MET A 1 0.60 -5.78 -9.17
C MET A 1 -0.14 -6.06 -10.48
N ASP A 2 -1.34 -5.53 -10.59
CA ASP A 2 -2.45 -6.30 -11.19
C ASP A 2 -2.71 -5.93 -12.65
N TYR A 3 -1.70 -5.37 -13.32
CA TYR A 3 -1.77 -5.01 -14.73
C TYR A 3 -0.92 -5.96 -15.56
N PRO A 4 -1.49 -6.60 -16.60
CA PRO A 4 -0.81 -7.63 -17.40
C PRO A 4 0.37 -7.10 -18.23
N ASP A 5 0.50 -5.78 -18.36
CA ASP A 5 1.56 -5.10 -19.08
C ASP A 5 2.60 -4.44 -18.16
N ASN A 6 2.60 -4.80 -16.87
CA ASN A 6 3.66 -4.38 -15.96
C ASN A 6 5.01 -4.97 -16.39
N PRO A 7 6.12 -4.24 -16.18
CA PRO A 7 7.47 -4.75 -16.41
C PRO A 7 7.72 -6.11 -15.74
N THR A 8 8.31 -7.04 -16.50
CA THR A 8 8.66 -8.38 -16.04
C THR A 8 10.01 -8.41 -15.33
N LEU A 9 10.16 -9.34 -14.39
CA LEU A 9 11.44 -9.71 -13.78
C LEU A 9 11.84 -11.07 -14.31
N HIS A 10 12.94 -11.14 -15.06
CA HIS A 10 13.51 -12.40 -15.51
C HIS A 10 14.32 -13.05 -14.37
N VAL A 11 14.00 -14.30 -14.07
CA VAL A 11 14.67 -15.10 -13.03
C VAL A 11 14.93 -16.49 -13.56
N ASP A 12 16.12 -17.02 -13.28
CA ASP A 12 16.42 -18.42 -13.53
C ASP A 12 15.89 -19.25 -12.36
N VAL A 13 15.14 -20.30 -12.69
CA VAL A 13 14.56 -21.22 -11.71
C VAL A 13 15.06 -22.63 -11.96
N GLN A 14 15.09 -23.43 -10.90
CA GLN A 14 15.51 -24.83 -10.94
C GLN A 14 14.41 -25.69 -10.32
N ASP A 15 14.14 -26.84 -10.94
CA ASP A 15 13.31 -27.89 -10.36
C ASP A 15 14.08 -28.62 -9.25
N TYR A 16 13.48 -28.75 -8.07
CA TYR A 16 14.18 -29.30 -6.89
C TYR A 16 13.50 -30.52 -6.26
N PHE A 17 12.66 -31.22 -7.03
CA PHE A 17 12.20 -32.55 -6.65
C PHE A 17 12.37 -33.54 -7.80
N GLY A 18 13.01 -34.67 -7.54
CA GLY A 18 12.97 -35.83 -8.43
C GLY A 18 11.55 -36.41 -8.52
N ASN A 19 11.29 -37.21 -9.55
CA ASN A 19 9.97 -37.78 -9.88
C ASN A 19 9.28 -38.56 -8.74
N GLU A 20 10.01 -38.91 -7.67
CA GLU A 20 9.55 -39.81 -6.61
C GLU A 20 8.93 -39.09 -5.40
N THR A 21 9.13 -37.78 -5.24
CA THR A 21 8.50 -37.03 -4.15
C THR A 21 7.11 -36.56 -4.59
N PRO A 22 6.02 -36.84 -3.85
CA PRO A 22 4.70 -36.28 -4.16
C PRO A 22 4.80 -34.74 -4.20
N PRO A 23 4.04 -34.07 -5.09
CA PRO A 23 4.01 -32.62 -5.06
C PRO A 23 3.47 -32.25 -3.68
N TRP A 24 4.18 -31.39 -2.96
CA TRP A 24 3.56 -30.72 -1.82
C TRP A 24 2.33 -30.04 -2.40
N LEU A 25 1.13 -30.51 -2.04
CA LEU A 25 -0.14 -29.92 -2.48
C LEU A 25 -0.31 -28.55 -1.83
N CYS A 26 0.54 -27.60 -2.22
CA CYS A 26 0.22 -26.20 -2.06
C CYS A 26 -0.73 -25.88 -3.21
N CYS A 27 -1.93 -25.44 -2.84
CA CYS A 27 -2.97 -25.21 -3.80
C CYS A 27 -3.34 -23.74 -3.79
N TRP A 28 -3.27 -23.14 -4.98
CA TRP A 28 -3.78 -21.81 -5.18
C TRP A 28 -5.30 -21.89 -5.25
N VAL A 29 -5.94 -20.94 -4.58
CA VAL A 29 -7.34 -20.62 -4.82
C VAL A 29 -7.30 -19.49 -5.85
N VAL A 30 -7.48 -19.85 -7.12
CA VAL A 30 -7.50 -18.88 -8.20
C VAL A 30 -8.95 -18.40 -8.35
N MET A 31 -9.14 -17.08 -8.28
CA MET A 31 -10.41 -16.45 -8.58
C MET A 31 -10.48 -16.15 -10.08
N ASN A 32 -11.25 -16.94 -10.81
CA ASN A 32 -11.64 -16.58 -12.17
C ASN A 32 -13.02 -15.93 -12.15
N GLN A 33 -13.16 -14.79 -12.81
CA GLN A 33 -14.48 -14.28 -13.16
C GLN A 33 -14.89 -14.88 -14.50
N VAL A 34 -15.80 -15.84 -14.45
CA VAL A 34 -16.46 -16.40 -15.63
C VAL A 34 -17.93 -16.01 -15.53
N ASP A 35 -18.43 -15.26 -16.52
CA ASP A 35 -19.83 -14.82 -16.60
C ASP A 35 -20.38 -14.11 -15.34
N GLY A 36 -19.51 -13.34 -14.64
CA GLY A 36 -19.88 -12.59 -13.44
C GLY A 36 -19.97 -13.44 -12.16
N GLN A 37 -19.66 -14.74 -12.22
CA GLN A 37 -19.48 -15.59 -11.04
C GLN A 37 -17.99 -15.77 -10.73
N ILE A 38 -17.67 -15.77 -9.44
CA ILE A 38 -16.32 -16.05 -8.95
C ILE A 38 -16.20 -17.56 -8.79
N GLU A 39 -15.47 -18.20 -9.69
CA GLU A 39 -15.13 -19.61 -9.56
C GLU A 39 -13.80 -19.76 -8.82
N PHE A 40 -13.81 -20.67 -7.84
CA PHE A 40 -12.62 -21.05 -7.09
C PHE A 40 -12.18 -22.43 -7.58
N HIS A 41 -11.00 -22.52 -8.17
CA HIS A 41 -10.41 -23.80 -8.54
C HIS A 41 -9.09 -24.02 -7.82
N ARG A 42 -8.81 -25.31 -7.58
CA ARG A 42 -7.61 -25.80 -6.93
C ARG A 42 -6.57 -26.11 -8.01
N GLU A 43 -5.47 -25.36 -8.03
CA GLU A 43 -4.34 -25.64 -8.94
C GLU A 43 -3.18 -26.24 -8.15
N GLU A 44 -2.56 -27.32 -8.66
CA GLU A 44 -1.36 -27.90 -8.08
C GLU A 44 -0.16 -27.01 -8.34
N SER A 45 0.61 -26.71 -7.29
CA SER A 45 1.81 -25.88 -7.42
C SER A 45 2.91 -26.57 -8.22
N ALA A 46 3.52 -25.84 -9.16
CA ALA A 46 4.72 -26.27 -9.85
C ALA A 46 5.93 -26.41 -8.89
N ARG A 47 6.98 -27.12 -9.31
CA ARG A 47 8.10 -27.57 -8.45
C ARG A 47 9.45 -26.89 -8.75
N TYR A 48 9.42 -25.62 -9.14
CA TYR A 48 10.63 -24.84 -9.47
C TYR A 48 10.78 -23.62 -8.56
N ALA A 49 11.98 -23.12 -8.29
CA ALA A 49 12.21 -21.82 -7.65
C ALA A 49 13.68 -21.44 -7.77
N LEU A 50 14.08 -20.38 -7.07
CA LEU A 50 15.40 -19.81 -7.24
C LEU A 50 16.47 -20.78 -6.71
N PRO A 51 17.52 -21.07 -7.49
CA PRO A 51 18.67 -21.82 -7.00
C PRO A 51 19.42 -21.04 -5.90
N GLN A 52 19.32 -19.71 -5.92
CA GLN A 52 19.85 -18.81 -4.89
C GLN A 52 18.88 -17.65 -4.66
N LEU A 53 18.70 -17.24 -3.40
CA LEU A 53 17.88 -16.08 -3.06
C LEU A 53 18.40 -14.81 -3.75
N LEU A 54 17.48 -14.06 -4.37
CA LEU A 54 17.81 -12.78 -4.98
C LEU A 54 18.12 -11.73 -3.91
N PRO A 55 19.01 -10.76 -4.21
CA PRO A 55 19.16 -9.58 -3.38
C PRO A 55 17.84 -8.80 -3.29
N ALA A 56 17.50 -8.30 -2.10
CA ALA A 56 16.29 -7.50 -1.90
C ALA A 56 16.23 -6.27 -2.82
N LYS A 57 17.39 -5.67 -3.10
CA LYS A 57 17.53 -4.55 -4.05
C LYS A 57 16.99 -4.88 -5.43
N THR A 58 17.23 -6.09 -5.95
CA THR A 58 16.73 -6.52 -7.26
C THR A 58 15.20 -6.47 -7.31
N LEU A 59 14.54 -6.87 -6.22
CA LEU A 59 13.09 -6.85 -6.13
C LEU A 59 12.56 -5.41 -5.97
N VAL A 60 13.24 -4.56 -5.21
CA VAL A 60 12.91 -3.13 -5.10
C VAL A 60 13.02 -2.45 -6.46
N ASP A 61 14.13 -2.63 -7.17
CA ASP A 61 14.36 -2.07 -8.51
C ASP A 61 13.28 -2.53 -9.49
N TRP A 62 12.80 -3.77 -9.37
CA TRP A 62 11.68 -4.29 -10.16
C TRP A 62 10.36 -3.58 -9.85
N VAL A 63 10.01 -3.42 -8.58
CA VAL A 63 8.79 -2.68 -8.19
C VAL A 63 8.85 -1.22 -8.64
N GLU A 64 10.02 -0.59 -8.60
CA GLU A 64 10.20 0.78 -9.09
C GLU A 64 9.93 0.90 -10.60
N LYS A 65 10.32 -0.08 -11.41
CA LYS A 65 9.97 -0.12 -12.83
C LYS A 65 8.45 -0.19 -13.01
N ILE A 66 7.78 -0.98 -12.18
CA ILE A 66 6.31 -1.08 -12.19
C ILE A 66 5.65 0.25 -11.80
N VAL A 67 6.13 0.91 -10.74
CA VAL A 67 5.63 2.23 -10.33
C VAL A 67 5.85 3.26 -11.44
N THR A 68 7.01 3.27 -12.06
CA THR A 68 7.33 4.18 -13.18
C THR A 68 6.40 3.94 -14.37
N HIS A 69 6.15 2.68 -14.72
CA HIS A 69 5.23 2.31 -15.79
C HIS A 69 3.79 2.76 -15.48
N GLN A 70 3.31 2.53 -14.26
CA GLN A 70 1.95 2.89 -13.84
C GLN A 70 1.74 4.40 -13.72
N ASP A 71 2.78 5.15 -13.34
CA ASP A 71 2.71 6.61 -13.23
C ASP A 71 2.41 7.28 -14.59
N THR A 72 2.88 6.71 -15.71
CA THR A 72 2.53 7.21 -17.06
C THR A 72 1.03 7.18 -17.37
N ARG A 73 0.26 6.42 -16.59
CA ARG A 73 -1.17 6.19 -16.80
C ARG A 73 -2.07 6.99 -15.85
N ASN A 74 -1.49 7.74 -14.90
CA ASN A 74 -2.21 8.54 -13.89
C ASN A 74 -3.35 7.76 -13.19
N ILE A 75 -3.05 6.56 -12.71
CA ILE A 75 -4.08 5.64 -12.19
C ILE A 75 -4.27 5.87 -10.69
N GLY A 76 -4.99 6.92 -10.28
CA GLY A 76 -5.50 7.01 -8.91
C GLY A 76 -4.51 7.43 -7.81
N PHE A 77 -5.06 7.63 -6.61
CA PHE A 77 -4.35 8.23 -5.48
C PHE A 77 -3.20 7.39 -4.92
N GLN A 78 -3.35 6.07 -4.80
CA GLN A 78 -2.26 5.20 -4.32
C GLN A 78 -1.04 5.31 -5.21
N GLN A 79 -1.23 5.24 -6.53
CA GLN A 79 -0.17 5.29 -7.52
C GLN A 79 0.49 6.67 -7.53
N ALA A 80 -0.28 7.75 -7.36
CA ALA A 80 0.28 9.08 -7.22
C ALA A 80 1.16 9.23 -5.96
N VAL A 81 0.76 8.62 -4.84
CA VAL A 81 1.58 8.54 -3.62
C VAL A 81 2.86 7.74 -3.88
N ASP A 82 2.74 6.55 -4.47
CA ASP A 82 3.87 5.68 -4.78
C ASP A 82 4.89 6.38 -5.69
N ALA A 83 4.42 7.04 -6.74
CA ALA A 83 5.27 7.74 -7.69
C ALA A 83 5.94 8.98 -7.07
N PHE A 84 5.23 9.73 -6.22
CA PHE A 84 5.82 10.85 -5.49
C PHE A 84 6.91 10.39 -4.53
N ILE A 85 6.64 9.38 -3.70
CA ILE A 85 7.58 8.82 -2.73
C ILE A 85 8.83 8.26 -3.41
N MET A 86 8.66 7.52 -4.52
CA MET A 86 9.78 7.00 -5.31
C MET A 86 10.64 8.12 -5.91
N ARG A 87 10.04 9.18 -6.46
CA ARG A 87 10.81 10.31 -7.00
C ARG A 87 11.56 11.03 -5.88
N TYR A 88 10.90 11.27 -4.75
CA TYR A 88 11.48 11.97 -3.61
C TYR A 88 12.67 11.22 -3.03
N SER A 89 12.56 9.89 -2.88
CA SER A 89 13.66 9.06 -2.39
C SER A 89 14.88 9.04 -3.33
N LYS A 90 14.66 9.18 -4.64
CA LYS A 90 15.72 9.25 -5.65
C LYS A 90 16.29 10.65 -5.89
N SER A 91 15.67 11.67 -5.29
CA SER A 91 16.10 13.06 -5.40
C SER A 91 17.25 13.36 -4.43
N SER A 92 17.64 14.64 -4.32
CA SER A 92 18.74 15.08 -3.48
C SER A 92 18.59 14.64 -2.01
N THR A 93 19.67 14.14 -1.42
CA THR A 93 19.75 13.81 0.02
C THR A 93 19.65 15.03 0.93
N SER A 94 19.74 16.24 0.37
CA SER A 94 19.52 17.50 1.08
C SER A 94 18.04 17.81 1.33
N LEU A 95 17.12 17.04 0.74
CA LEU A 95 15.69 17.22 0.93
C LEU A 95 15.27 16.92 2.38
N PRO A 96 14.27 17.66 2.91
CA PRO A 96 13.72 17.42 4.24
C PRO A 96 13.29 15.95 4.43
N MET A 97 13.76 15.33 5.51
CA MET A 97 13.40 13.94 5.85
C MET A 97 13.71 12.89 4.77
N HIS A 98 14.67 13.15 3.87
CA HIS A 98 15.00 12.27 2.75
C HIS A 98 15.21 10.81 3.18
N ASN A 99 15.97 10.56 4.25
CA ASN A 99 16.21 9.21 4.77
C ASN A 99 14.92 8.49 5.19
N LEU A 100 13.97 9.19 5.82
CA LEU A 100 12.67 8.60 6.18
C LEU A 100 11.91 8.23 4.92
N VAL A 101 11.81 9.15 3.96
CA VAL A 101 11.06 8.91 2.70
C VAL A 101 11.68 7.75 1.93
N GLN A 102 13.00 7.66 1.86
CA GLN A 102 13.72 6.55 1.26
C GLN A 102 13.38 5.22 1.94
N LYS A 103 13.36 5.18 3.27
CA LYS A 103 13.04 3.96 4.03
C LYS A 103 11.58 3.56 3.88
N VAL A 104 10.65 4.52 3.87
CA VAL A 104 9.23 4.27 3.59
C VAL A 104 9.02 3.75 2.17
N HIS A 105 9.73 4.30 1.18
CA HIS A 105 9.70 3.81 -0.20
C HIS A 105 10.17 2.36 -0.31
N GLU A 106 11.35 2.04 0.25
CA GLU A 106 11.89 0.69 0.27
C GLU A 106 10.91 -0.29 0.95
N LEU A 107 10.35 0.09 2.09
CA LEU A 107 9.38 -0.72 2.82
C LEU A 107 8.10 -0.97 2.01
N ASN A 108 7.58 0.05 1.33
CA ASN A 108 6.41 -0.07 0.46
C ASN A 108 6.68 -1.04 -0.70
N CYS A 109 7.86 -0.97 -1.31
CA CYS A 109 8.25 -1.89 -2.39
C CYS A 109 8.28 -3.34 -1.90
N LEU A 110 8.96 -3.61 -0.79
CA LEU A 110 9.04 -4.95 -0.19
C LEU A 110 7.66 -5.48 0.24
N THR A 111 6.79 -4.60 0.72
CA THR A 111 5.41 -4.98 1.07
C THR A 111 4.58 -5.29 -0.17
N LYS A 112 4.76 -4.57 -1.28
CA LYS A 112 4.13 -4.88 -2.57
C LYS A 112 4.56 -6.22 -3.14
N ILE A 113 5.80 -6.65 -2.92
CA ILE A 113 6.27 -7.99 -3.29
C ILE A 113 5.59 -9.04 -2.41
N ARG A 114 5.56 -8.79 -1.10
CA ARG A 114 4.97 -9.73 -0.12
C ARG A 114 3.46 -9.93 -0.28
N LEU A 115 2.73 -8.87 -0.63
CA LEU A 115 1.26 -8.88 -0.76
C LEU A 115 0.79 -8.91 -2.21
N GLY A 116 1.72 -8.85 -3.16
CA GLY A 116 1.41 -8.80 -4.58
C GLY A 116 1.09 -10.19 -5.09
N LEU A 117 0.05 -10.30 -5.91
CA LEU A 117 -0.09 -11.44 -6.79
C LEU A 117 1.05 -11.34 -7.83
N VAL A 118 2.08 -12.15 -7.64
CA VAL A 118 3.11 -12.37 -8.66
C VAL A 118 2.55 -13.41 -9.61
N LEU A 119 2.61 -13.13 -10.91
CA LEU A 119 2.23 -14.07 -11.94
C LEU A 119 3.47 -14.41 -12.77
N CYS A 120 3.59 -15.68 -13.14
CA CYS A 120 4.62 -16.15 -14.05
C CYS A 120 4.06 -16.12 -15.46
N VAL A 121 4.87 -15.69 -16.42
CA VAL A 121 4.56 -15.76 -17.84
C VAL A 121 5.57 -16.71 -18.45
N ASP A 122 5.08 -17.80 -19.04
CA ASP A 122 5.95 -18.74 -19.75
C ASP A 122 6.37 -18.22 -21.13
N GLU A 123 7.24 -18.96 -21.82
CA GLU A 123 7.73 -18.60 -23.16
C GLU A 123 6.63 -18.48 -24.22
N HIS A 124 5.44 -19.07 -23.97
CA HIS A 124 4.28 -19.04 -24.84
C HIS A 124 3.30 -17.91 -24.47
N GLY A 125 3.65 -17.08 -23.49
CA GLY A 125 2.82 -15.96 -23.03
C GLY A 125 1.66 -16.40 -22.12
N LYS A 126 1.64 -17.65 -21.66
CA LYS A 126 0.61 -18.12 -20.73
C LYS A 126 0.95 -17.65 -19.32
N THR A 127 -0.01 -16.99 -18.70
CA THR A 127 0.09 -16.52 -17.32
C THR A 127 -0.35 -17.60 -16.34
N THR A 128 0.51 -17.96 -15.40
CA THR A 128 0.23 -18.96 -14.35
C THR A 128 0.65 -18.44 -12.98
N ALA A 129 0.15 -19.08 -11.92
CA ALA A 129 0.62 -18.80 -10.56
C ALA A 129 2.08 -19.28 -10.39
N PRO A 130 2.90 -18.59 -9.58
CA PRO A 130 4.23 -19.04 -9.25
C PRO A 130 4.16 -20.35 -8.45
N SER A 131 5.27 -21.10 -8.45
CA SER A 131 5.41 -22.15 -7.45
C SER A 131 5.32 -21.58 -6.03
N CYS A 132 4.84 -22.37 -5.09
CA CYS A 132 4.72 -21.92 -3.72
C CYS A 132 6.08 -21.70 -3.08
N ALA A 133 7.10 -22.46 -3.47
CA ALA A 133 8.46 -22.24 -3.01
C ALA A 133 9.07 -20.94 -3.58
N LEU A 134 8.81 -20.57 -4.84
CA LEU A 134 9.25 -19.28 -5.38
C LEU A 134 8.57 -18.11 -4.64
N HIS A 135 7.25 -18.22 -4.45
CA HIS A 135 6.49 -17.23 -3.70
C HIS A 135 7.01 -17.09 -2.26
N THR A 136 7.33 -18.20 -1.59
CA THR A 136 7.92 -18.21 -0.25
C THR A 136 9.30 -17.56 -0.22
N GLN A 137 10.18 -17.85 -1.19
CA GLN A 137 11.49 -17.22 -1.26
C GLN A 137 11.38 -15.70 -1.41
N PHE A 138 10.46 -15.21 -2.25
CA PHE A 138 10.17 -13.77 -2.37
C PHE A 138 9.65 -13.17 -1.07
N GLY A 139 8.77 -13.90 -0.38
CA GLY A 139 8.27 -13.52 0.94
C GLY A 139 9.36 -13.46 2.01
N GLN A 140 10.31 -14.41 2.01
CA GLN A 140 11.45 -14.46 2.92
C GLN A 140 12.42 -13.29 2.69
N ILE A 141 12.78 -13.02 1.43
CA ILE A 141 13.63 -11.89 1.05
C ILE A 141 12.99 -10.58 1.52
N SER A 142 11.69 -10.41 1.21
CA SER A 142 10.95 -9.20 1.57
C SER A 142 10.86 -9.02 3.08
N LYS A 143 10.51 -10.08 3.82
CA LYS A 143 10.41 -10.05 5.29
C LYS A 143 11.74 -9.68 5.94
N ALA A 144 12.83 -10.34 5.54
CA ALA A 144 14.15 -10.10 6.13
C ALA A 144 14.62 -8.66 5.89
N ALA A 145 14.38 -8.12 4.69
CA ALA A 145 14.74 -6.75 4.35
C ALA A 145 13.83 -5.70 5.02
N SER A 146 12.53 -5.97 5.19
CA SER A 146 11.59 -5.02 5.79
C SER A 146 11.82 -4.81 7.28
N GLN A 147 12.21 -5.83 8.05
CA GLN A 147 12.34 -5.75 9.51
C GLN A 147 13.20 -4.59 10.03
N PRO A 148 14.47 -4.42 9.59
CA PRO A 148 15.29 -3.30 10.05
C PRO A 148 14.75 -1.94 9.57
N ILE A 149 14.06 -1.91 8.42
CA ILE A 149 13.46 -0.69 7.86
C ILE A 149 12.24 -0.26 8.68
N GLU A 150 11.35 -1.20 9.02
CA GLU A 150 10.19 -0.94 9.89
C GLU A 150 10.65 -0.37 11.23
N LYS A 151 11.66 -1.00 11.86
CA LYS A 151 12.22 -0.51 13.12
C LYS A 151 12.74 0.93 13.00
N TYR A 152 13.42 1.26 11.89
CA TYR A 152 13.90 2.62 11.63
C TYR A 152 12.74 3.61 11.46
N VAL A 153 11.76 3.29 10.61
CA VAL A 153 10.60 4.15 10.33
C VAL A 153 9.82 4.44 11.61
N LEU A 154 9.58 3.41 12.44
CA LEU A 154 8.89 3.58 13.72
C LEU A 154 9.67 4.48 14.68
N GLY A 155 10.99 4.30 14.77
CA GLY A 155 11.84 5.15 15.60
C GLY A 155 11.84 6.61 15.15
N GLU A 156 11.79 6.88 13.85
CA GLU A 156 11.69 8.25 13.32
C GLU A 156 10.30 8.86 13.57
N LEU A 157 9.22 8.09 13.40
CA LEU A 157 7.87 8.55 13.72
C LEU A 157 7.71 8.85 15.21
N GLU A 158 8.25 8.01 16.08
CA GLU A 158 8.26 8.22 17.53
C GLU A 158 8.96 9.53 17.90
N LYS A 159 10.14 9.79 17.32
CA LYS A 159 10.88 11.06 17.53
C LYS A 159 10.08 12.27 17.07
N LEU A 160 9.28 12.17 16.01
CA LEU A 160 8.48 13.28 15.49
C LEU A 160 7.23 13.54 16.34
N VAL A 161 6.62 12.48 16.87
CA VAL A 161 5.40 12.56 17.68
C VAL A 161 5.70 13.01 19.11
N PHE A 162 6.77 12.48 19.71
CA PHE A 162 7.14 12.74 21.10
C PHE A 162 8.31 13.73 21.25
N GLY A 163 8.92 14.15 20.14
CA GLY A 163 10.00 15.13 20.15
C GLY A 163 9.50 16.53 20.47
N ALA A 164 10.27 17.26 21.30
CA ALA A 164 9.94 18.62 21.73
C ALA A 164 9.88 19.65 20.58
N SER A 165 10.47 19.33 19.42
CA SER A 165 10.61 20.26 18.29
C SER A 165 9.45 20.25 17.30
N GLY A 166 8.47 19.34 17.46
CA GLY A 166 7.38 19.16 16.49
C GLY A 166 7.87 18.80 15.09
N ILE A 167 6.98 18.89 14.09
CA ILE A 167 7.30 18.51 12.70
C ILE A 167 8.25 19.51 12.03
N GLY A 168 8.19 20.80 12.39
CA GLY A 168 8.87 21.88 11.66
C GLY A 168 8.24 22.19 10.29
N PRO A 169 8.33 23.44 9.80
CA PRO A 169 7.59 23.89 8.61
C PRO A 169 8.08 23.28 7.29
N SER A 170 9.35 22.86 7.21
CA SER A 170 9.96 22.29 6.00
C SER A 170 9.62 20.82 5.76
N ASN A 171 9.18 20.11 6.80
CA ASN A 171 9.06 18.65 6.80
C ASN A 171 7.66 18.16 6.42
N GLY A 172 6.68 19.08 6.36
CA GLY A 172 5.26 18.74 6.20
C GLY A 172 4.97 17.88 4.97
N ILE A 173 5.52 18.23 3.79
CA ILE A 173 5.26 17.49 2.55
C ILE A 173 5.81 16.06 2.63
N ALA A 174 7.06 15.90 3.06
CA ALA A 174 7.73 14.61 3.15
C ALA A 174 7.04 13.68 4.17
N LEU A 175 6.70 14.22 5.34
CA LEU A 175 6.00 13.46 6.38
C LEU A 175 4.58 13.09 5.95
N TRP A 176 3.84 14.02 5.35
CA TRP A 176 2.49 13.75 4.86
C TRP A 176 2.48 12.61 3.83
N ALA A 177 3.39 12.65 2.85
CA ALA A 177 3.47 11.62 1.84
C ALA A 177 3.88 10.27 2.44
N SER A 178 4.82 10.29 3.38
CA SER A 178 5.28 9.09 4.09
C SER A 178 4.15 8.44 4.88
N LEU A 179 3.38 9.23 5.64
CA LEU A 179 2.23 8.74 6.40
C LEU A 179 1.16 8.16 5.47
N TRP A 180 0.81 8.81 4.37
CA TRP A 180 -0.16 8.26 3.43
C TRP A 180 0.33 6.96 2.79
N CYS A 181 1.61 6.89 2.41
CA CYS A 181 2.20 5.66 1.90
C CYS A 181 2.07 4.51 2.92
N LEU A 182 2.43 4.76 4.17
CA LEU A 182 2.32 3.79 5.26
C LEU A 182 0.85 3.41 5.55
N ILE A 183 -0.05 4.39 5.68
CA ILE A 183 -1.49 4.16 5.94
C ILE A 183 -2.07 3.25 4.86
N LEU A 184 -1.82 3.55 3.59
CA LEU A 184 -2.38 2.76 2.51
C LEU A 184 -1.74 1.37 2.42
N MET A 185 -0.44 1.27 2.68
CA MET A 185 0.30 0.00 2.75
C MET A 185 -0.27 -0.90 3.86
N TYR A 186 -0.38 -0.39 5.10
CA TYR A 186 -0.94 -1.14 6.22
C TYR A 186 -2.43 -1.44 6.04
N ARG A 187 -3.20 -0.55 5.42
CA ARG A 187 -4.60 -0.83 5.04
C ARG A 187 -4.69 -2.00 4.07
N LYS A 188 -3.84 -2.03 3.04
CA LYS A 188 -3.80 -3.15 2.09
C LYS A 188 -3.41 -4.44 2.80
N LEU A 189 -2.41 -4.38 3.68
CA LEU A 189 -1.96 -5.48 4.50
C LEU A 189 -3.09 -6.06 5.36
N VAL A 190 -3.80 -5.23 6.14
CA VAL A 190 -4.96 -5.65 6.97
C VAL A 190 -6.05 -6.28 6.12
N ARG A 191 -6.40 -5.66 4.97
CA ARG A 191 -7.41 -6.23 4.06
C ARG A 191 -6.99 -7.58 3.48
N SER A 192 -5.73 -7.73 3.09
CA SER A 192 -5.19 -9.00 2.62
C SER A 192 -5.26 -10.06 3.72
N TYR A 193 -4.93 -9.73 4.96
CA TYR A 193 -5.06 -10.64 6.11
C TYR A 193 -6.50 -11.10 6.35
N ILE A 194 -7.46 -10.18 6.34
CA ILE A 194 -8.88 -10.50 6.50
C ILE A 194 -9.34 -11.43 5.37
N ALA A 195 -8.93 -11.17 4.13
CA ALA A 195 -9.24 -12.02 2.99
C ALA A 195 -8.65 -13.43 3.14
N PHE A 196 -7.40 -13.55 3.62
CA PHE A 196 -6.79 -14.85 3.89
C PHE A 196 -7.51 -15.66 4.98
N GLN A 197 -8.04 -15.01 6.02
CA GLN A 197 -8.85 -15.69 7.05
C GLN A 197 -10.17 -16.23 6.48
N GLN A 198 -10.79 -15.50 5.55
CA GLN A 198 -12.05 -15.89 4.92
C GLN A 198 -11.87 -16.99 3.86
N PHE A 199 -10.72 -17.01 3.19
CA PHE A 199 -10.36 -17.98 2.16
C PHE A 199 -9.01 -18.61 2.50
N PRO A 200 -8.96 -19.54 3.48
CA PRO A 200 -7.74 -20.23 3.82
C PRO A 200 -7.31 -21.09 2.62
N CYS A 201 -6.42 -20.56 1.79
CA CYS A 201 -5.59 -21.39 0.95
C CYS A 201 -4.72 -22.25 1.88
N HIS A 202 -4.53 -23.54 1.56
CA HIS A 202 -3.59 -24.40 2.27
C HIS A 202 -2.15 -23.94 1.97
N VAL A 203 -1.80 -22.80 2.54
CA VAL A 203 -0.43 -22.34 2.69
C VAL A 203 -0.01 -22.89 4.04
N PRO A 204 0.96 -23.82 4.11
CA PRO A 204 1.42 -24.37 5.39
C PRO A 204 1.68 -23.26 6.40
N GLU A 205 1.45 -23.49 7.70
CA GLU A 205 1.59 -22.47 8.75
C GLU A 205 2.98 -21.78 8.73
N ASP A 206 4.01 -22.52 8.33
CA ASP A 206 5.38 -22.03 8.12
C ASP A 206 5.57 -21.23 6.81
N TYR A 207 4.73 -21.46 5.80
CA TYR A 207 4.73 -20.78 4.50
C TYR A 207 3.94 -19.46 4.53
N SER A 208 2.88 -19.41 5.32
CA SER A 208 2.06 -18.22 5.46
C SER A 208 2.82 -17.21 6.33
N GLY A 209 3.54 -17.70 7.35
CA GLY A 209 4.11 -16.84 8.36
C GLY A 209 3.05 -15.85 8.86
N PHE A 210 1.79 -16.26 8.98
CA PHE A 210 0.64 -15.40 9.30
C PHE A 210 -0.10 -15.87 10.57
N PRO A 211 0.53 -15.82 11.76
CA PRO A 211 -0.22 -15.94 13.02
C PRO A 211 -1.17 -14.75 13.22
N GLU A 212 -2.31 -14.99 13.87
CA GLU A 212 -3.36 -13.99 14.21
C GLU A 212 -2.78 -12.73 14.88
N CYS A 213 -1.70 -12.89 15.65
CA CYS A 213 -0.98 -11.77 16.27
C CYS A 213 -0.43 -10.74 15.25
N LYS A 214 -0.30 -11.10 13.97
CA LYS A 214 0.13 -10.19 12.90
C LYS A 214 -0.99 -9.34 12.33
N LEU A 215 -2.23 -9.84 12.34
CA LEU A 215 -3.39 -9.02 11.98
C LEU A 215 -3.61 -7.96 13.06
N GLU A 216 -3.62 -8.35 14.33
CA GLU A 216 -3.76 -7.41 15.46
C GLU A 216 -2.67 -6.33 15.44
N ALA A 217 -1.40 -6.74 15.28
CA ALA A 217 -0.29 -5.80 15.16
C ALA A 217 -0.45 -4.89 13.93
N GLY A 218 -0.82 -5.44 12.78
CA GLY A 218 -1.05 -4.67 11.54
C GLY A 218 -2.17 -3.64 11.68
N THR A 219 -3.30 -4.03 12.29
CA THR A 219 -4.43 -3.16 12.59
C THR A 219 -4.04 -2.09 13.62
N HIS A 220 -3.28 -2.45 14.65
CA HIS A 220 -2.78 -1.48 15.63
C HIS A 220 -1.86 -0.44 14.96
N PHE A 221 -0.94 -0.87 14.09
CA PHE A 221 -0.08 0.05 13.33
C PHE A 221 -0.89 0.96 12.41
N TYR A 222 -1.89 0.42 11.71
CA TYR A 222 -2.78 1.22 10.89
C TYR A 222 -3.48 2.32 11.71
N HIS A 223 -4.08 1.98 12.86
CA HIS A 223 -4.73 2.96 13.74
C HIS A 223 -3.76 3.99 14.32
N TYR A 224 -2.55 3.57 14.69
CA TYR A 224 -1.48 4.45 15.16
C TYR A 224 -1.10 5.49 14.09
N LEU A 225 -0.87 5.05 12.85
CA LEU A 225 -0.54 5.93 11.73
C LEU A 225 -1.66 6.92 11.41
N VAL A 226 -2.92 6.45 11.44
CA VAL A 226 -4.10 7.30 11.24
C VAL A 226 -4.22 8.34 12.34
N SER A 227 -3.92 7.97 13.58
CA SER A 227 -3.94 8.89 14.74
C SER A 227 -2.84 9.93 14.66
N ILE A 228 -1.62 9.55 14.27
CA ILE A 228 -0.54 10.51 13.97
C ILE A 228 -0.99 11.48 12.88
N TYR A 229 -1.51 10.94 11.77
CA TYR A 229 -1.99 11.78 10.67
C TYR A 229 -3.08 12.76 11.12
N ALA A 230 -4.04 12.30 11.93
CA ALA A 230 -5.08 13.14 12.51
C ALA A 230 -4.48 14.27 13.36
N ALA A 231 -3.57 13.93 14.27
CA ALA A 231 -2.97 14.89 15.19
C ALA A 231 -2.18 15.98 14.43
N LEU A 232 -1.47 15.60 13.37
CA LEU A 232 -0.54 16.48 12.67
C LEU A 232 -1.19 17.27 11.51
N PHE A 233 -2.14 16.66 10.78
CA PHE A 233 -2.60 17.20 9.49
C PHE A 233 -4.13 17.33 9.37
N ARG A 234 -4.91 17.04 10.42
CA ARG A 234 -6.38 17.19 10.38
C ARG A 234 -6.80 18.62 10.06
N ALA A 235 -6.14 19.62 10.65
CA ALA A 235 -6.46 21.03 10.46
C ALA A 235 -5.74 21.68 9.27
N THR A 236 -4.56 21.19 8.89
CA THR A 236 -3.76 21.77 7.81
C THR A 236 -3.14 20.66 6.96
N SER A 237 -3.37 20.71 5.64
CA SER A 237 -2.73 19.78 4.71
C SER A 237 -1.64 20.49 3.92
N PRO A 238 -0.40 19.96 3.89
CA PRO A 238 0.67 20.53 3.09
C PRO A 238 0.40 20.45 1.58
N LEU A 239 -0.60 19.67 1.15
CA LEU A 239 -1.06 19.68 -0.25
C LEU A 239 -1.65 21.02 -0.72
N TYR A 240 -2.08 21.89 0.21
CA TYR A 240 -2.55 23.23 -0.14
C TYR A 240 -1.41 24.24 -0.32
N ALA A 241 -0.16 23.83 -0.15
CA ALA A 241 0.99 24.70 -0.33
C ALA A 241 1.06 25.21 -1.78
N ASP A 242 1.27 26.52 -1.94
CA ASP A 242 1.37 27.15 -3.26
C ASP A 242 2.80 27.03 -3.80
N LEU A 243 3.01 26.06 -4.68
CA LEU A 243 4.31 25.85 -5.35
C LEU A 243 4.68 26.93 -6.38
N ARG A 244 3.80 27.89 -6.66
CA ARG A 244 4.18 29.10 -7.44
C ARG A 244 5.06 30.04 -6.61
N VAL A 245 4.99 29.93 -5.29
CA VAL A 245 5.84 30.68 -4.37
C VAL A 245 7.22 29.99 -4.32
N ALA A 246 8.27 30.73 -4.65
CA ALA A 246 9.64 30.20 -4.71
C ALA A 246 10.10 29.54 -3.40
N ALA A 247 9.70 30.09 -2.25
CA ALA A 247 10.03 29.51 -0.94
C ALA A 247 9.43 28.11 -0.76
N THR A 248 8.19 27.88 -1.23
CA THR A 248 7.53 26.58 -1.18
C THR A 248 8.15 25.61 -2.19
N ARG A 249 8.47 26.09 -3.40
CA ARG A 249 9.09 25.27 -4.44
C ARG A 249 10.48 24.76 -4.03
N LYS A 250 11.23 25.56 -3.28
CA LYS A 250 12.50 25.15 -2.65
C LYS A 250 12.37 23.96 -1.69
N LEU A 251 11.19 23.71 -1.10
CA LEU A 251 10.95 22.51 -0.27
C LEU A 251 11.06 21.21 -1.09
N LEU A 252 10.92 21.31 -2.41
CA LEU A 252 11.12 20.23 -3.38
C LEU A 252 12.42 20.43 -4.18
N ASN A 253 13.35 21.24 -3.64
CA ASN A 253 14.64 21.56 -4.26
C ASN A 253 14.53 22.10 -5.70
N ASP A 254 13.44 22.80 -6.01
CA ASP A 254 13.12 23.29 -7.35
C ASP A 254 13.14 22.21 -8.46
N ASP A 255 12.96 20.93 -8.07
CA ASP A 255 12.92 19.80 -8.99
C ASP A 255 11.56 19.72 -9.70
N ASP A 256 11.56 19.93 -11.02
CA ASP A 256 10.35 19.91 -11.85
C ASP A 256 9.64 18.55 -11.87
N SER A 257 10.38 17.45 -11.74
CA SER A 257 9.81 16.11 -11.65
C SER A 257 9.03 15.94 -10.34
N LEU A 258 9.62 16.39 -9.22
CA LEU A 258 8.94 16.37 -7.92
C LEU A 258 7.75 17.32 -7.86
N VAL A 259 7.88 18.52 -8.42
CA VAL A 259 6.78 19.49 -8.50
C VAL A 259 5.61 18.89 -9.29
N ARG A 260 5.88 18.27 -10.46
CA ARG A 260 4.84 17.62 -11.25
C ARG A 260 4.17 16.47 -10.48
N ALA A 261 4.97 15.60 -9.85
CA ALA A 261 4.46 14.50 -9.05
C ALA A 261 3.60 14.98 -7.87
N PHE A 262 4.01 16.08 -7.21
CA PHE A 262 3.23 16.70 -6.14
C PHE A 262 1.90 17.26 -6.66
N MET A 263 1.90 17.90 -7.84
CA MET A 263 0.66 18.40 -8.44
C MET A 263 -0.30 17.26 -8.79
N ASN A 264 0.22 16.15 -9.33
CA ASN A 264 -0.58 14.95 -9.59
C ASN A 264 -1.16 14.39 -8.28
N LEU A 265 -0.33 14.25 -7.25
CA LEU A 265 -0.74 13.81 -5.91
C LEU A 265 -1.85 14.70 -5.32
N ARG A 266 -1.72 16.02 -5.47
CA ARG A 266 -2.75 16.98 -5.05
C ARG A 266 -4.06 16.76 -5.80
N THR A 267 -4.01 16.62 -7.12
CA THR A 267 -5.18 16.36 -7.96
C THR A 267 -5.87 15.06 -7.56
N GLU A 268 -5.12 13.97 -7.44
CA GLU A 268 -5.66 12.67 -7.06
C GLU A 268 -6.23 12.65 -5.64
N SER A 269 -5.62 13.38 -4.69
CA SER A 269 -6.17 13.52 -3.34
C SER A 269 -7.57 14.17 -3.33
N PHE A 270 -7.81 15.09 -4.27
CA PHE A 270 -9.08 15.78 -4.40
C PHE A 270 -10.14 14.85 -5.00
N TYR A 271 -9.79 14.06 -6.02
CA TYR A 271 -10.69 13.07 -6.60
C TYR A 271 -10.99 11.92 -5.65
N PHE A 272 -9.98 11.44 -4.91
CA PHE A 272 -10.14 10.42 -3.88
C PHE A 272 -11.15 10.85 -2.80
N ARG A 273 -11.19 12.14 -2.45
CA ARG A 273 -12.21 12.69 -1.55
C ARG A 273 -13.60 12.71 -2.20
N LYS A 274 -13.70 13.09 -3.48
CA LYS A 274 -14.97 13.23 -4.20
C LYS A 274 -15.63 11.92 -4.61
N SER A 275 -14.87 10.85 -4.84
CA SER A 275 -15.40 9.53 -5.20
C SER A 275 -16.13 8.82 -4.05
N HIS A 276 -16.20 9.44 -2.86
CA HIS A 276 -16.99 8.98 -1.72
C HIS A 276 -18.00 10.04 -1.24
N PRO A 277 -18.97 10.48 -2.07
CA PRO A 277 -20.07 11.30 -1.57
C PRO A 277 -21.02 10.46 -0.72
N GLU A 278 -21.55 11.08 0.33
CA GLU A 278 -22.59 10.53 1.21
C GLU A 278 -23.74 9.92 0.40
N GLN A 279 -24.14 8.68 0.71
CA GLN A 279 -25.50 8.25 0.40
C GLN A 279 -26.43 8.93 1.40
N PRO A 280 -27.43 9.72 0.96
CA PRO A 280 -28.43 10.26 1.87
C PRO A 280 -29.23 9.10 2.46
N SER A 281 -29.26 9.05 3.79
CA SER A 281 -30.05 8.12 4.59
C SER A 281 -31.52 8.14 4.18
N ARG A 282 -31.99 7.10 3.49
CA ARG A 282 -33.40 6.76 3.40
C ARG A 282 -33.74 5.82 4.55
N THR A 283 -34.53 6.31 5.50
CA THR A 283 -35.26 5.49 6.47
C THR A 283 -36.20 4.54 5.74
N PRO A 284 -36.32 3.26 6.12
CA PRO A 284 -37.49 2.46 5.79
C PRO A 284 -38.28 2.09 7.05
N ALA A 285 -39.59 2.33 7.00
CA ALA A 285 -40.56 1.67 7.86
C ALA A 285 -40.84 0.25 7.31
N HIS A 286 -40.99 -0.70 8.24
CA HIS A 286 -41.57 -2.06 8.13
C HIS A 286 -40.79 -3.21 7.43
N GLN A 287 -40.08 -3.97 8.30
CA GLN A 287 -40.04 -5.45 8.51
C GLN A 287 -40.29 -6.47 7.37
N LEU A 288 -39.30 -7.34 7.11
CA LEU A 288 -39.31 -8.81 7.36
C LEU A 288 -37.88 -9.43 7.17
N PRO A 289 -37.55 -10.59 7.76
CA PRO A 289 -36.24 -10.86 8.38
C PRO A 289 -35.25 -11.72 7.58
N GLU A 290 -33.98 -11.43 7.86
CA GLU A 290 -32.83 -12.33 8.09
C GLU A 290 -32.45 -13.38 7.03
N ARG A 291 -31.47 -12.98 6.21
CA ARG A 291 -30.14 -13.64 6.25
C ARG A 291 -29.06 -12.60 5.94
N GLU A 292 -28.83 -11.72 6.91
CA GLU A 292 -27.72 -10.78 6.87
C GLU A 292 -26.42 -11.55 7.10
N SER A 293 -25.43 -11.31 6.25
CA SER A 293 -24.01 -11.45 6.60
C SER A 293 -23.47 -10.04 6.87
N PRO A 294 -23.52 -9.55 8.12
CA PRO A 294 -23.25 -8.14 8.42
C PRO A 294 -21.79 -7.94 8.79
N TRP A 295 -20.85 -8.12 7.86
CA TRP A 295 -19.42 -7.80 8.14
C TRP A 295 -18.66 -7.22 6.96
N MET A 296 -19.27 -7.16 5.77
CA MET A 296 -18.63 -6.55 4.61
C MET A 296 -18.95 -5.06 4.57
N THR A 297 -17.93 -4.27 4.86
CA THR A 297 -17.84 -2.80 4.92
C THR A 297 -18.18 -2.15 6.27
N ALA A 298 -17.27 -1.26 6.70
CA ALA A 298 -17.55 -0.10 7.55
C ALA A 298 -17.34 -0.20 9.08
N PRO A 299 -16.11 -0.47 9.55
CA PRO A 299 -15.59 0.33 10.69
C PRO A 299 -14.36 1.19 10.34
N GLU A 300 -13.33 0.62 9.71
CA GLU A 300 -12.06 1.32 9.45
C GLU A 300 -12.19 2.44 8.39
N ASP A 301 -13.04 2.21 7.39
CA ASP A 301 -13.43 3.23 6.41
C ASP A 301 -14.25 4.35 7.07
N GLN A 302 -15.01 4.06 8.14
CA GLN A 302 -15.77 5.10 8.86
C GLN A 302 -14.86 6.04 9.64
N LEU A 303 -13.69 5.58 10.09
CA LEU A 303 -12.73 6.39 10.85
C LEU A 303 -11.98 7.36 9.93
N LEU A 304 -11.54 6.88 8.75
CA LEU A 304 -11.06 7.73 7.66
C LEU A 304 -12.15 8.69 7.18
N ARG A 305 -13.40 8.22 7.04
CA ARG A 305 -14.54 9.08 6.65
C ARG A 305 -14.82 10.17 7.68
N ARG A 306 -14.90 9.86 8.99
CA ARG A 306 -15.08 10.86 10.06
C ARG A 306 -13.97 11.89 10.06
N MET A 307 -12.71 11.46 9.96
CA MET A 307 -11.58 12.38 9.89
C MET A 307 -11.60 13.29 8.65
N VAL A 308 -12.21 12.84 7.56
CA VAL A 308 -12.33 13.61 6.30
C VAL A 308 -13.60 14.50 6.29
N LEU A 309 -14.70 14.05 6.89
CA LEU A 309 -16.03 14.70 6.88
C LEU A 309 -16.21 15.73 8.01
N ASP A 310 -15.54 15.59 9.16
CA ASP A 310 -15.62 16.57 10.26
C ASP A 310 -15.19 18.00 9.83
N ARG A 311 -14.51 18.11 8.68
CA ARG A 311 -14.16 19.36 8.00
C ARG A 311 -15.38 20.13 7.45
N GLU A 312 -16.43 19.46 7.00
CA GLU A 312 -17.61 20.14 6.44
C GLU A 312 -18.48 20.75 7.54
N ALA A 313 -18.60 20.09 8.69
CA ALA A 313 -19.32 20.63 9.85
C ALA A 313 -18.65 21.89 10.43
N GLU A 314 -17.31 21.97 10.42
CA GLU A 314 -16.57 23.16 10.89
C GLU A 314 -16.53 24.31 9.87
N LEU A 315 -16.65 24.02 8.57
CA LEU A 315 -16.72 25.05 7.51
C LEU A 315 -18.13 25.61 7.32
N GLN A 316 -19.18 24.81 7.56
CA GLN A 316 -20.58 25.28 7.51
C GLN A 316 -21.04 25.97 8.80
N SER A 317 -20.32 25.80 9.91
CA SER A 317 -20.67 26.41 11.21
C SER A 317 -20.02 27.76 11.48
N LYS A 318 -19.19 28.29 10.57
CA LYS A 318 -18.72 29.68 10.66
C LYS A 318 -19.77 30.61 10.06
N PRO A 319 -20.46 31.45 10.86
CA PRO A 319 -21.30 32.49 10.30
C PRO A 319 -20.43 33.47 9.50
N PRO A 320 -21.00 34.13 8.47
CA PRO A 320 -20.28 35.18 7.76
C PRO A 320 -19.86 36.26 8.77
N LEU A 321 -18.56 36.57 8.78
CA LEU A 321 -18.06 37.77 9.45
C LEU A 321 -18.60 38.97 8.67
N ASP A 322 -19.63 39.61 9.22
CA ASP A 322 -19.97 40.99 8.88
C ASP A 322 -18.79 41.88 9.29
N LYS A 323 -18.10 42.46 8.30
CA LYS A 323 -17.68 43.86 8.23
C LYS A 323 -17.06 44.20 6.88
#